data_AF-A0AAU7LW89-F1
#
_entry.id   AF-A0AAU7LW89-F1
#
_cell.length_a   1.000
_cell.length_b   1.000
_cell.length_c   1.000
_cell.angle_alpha   90.00
_cell.angle_beta   90.00
_cell.angle_gamma   90.00
#
_symmetry.space_group_name_H-M   'P 1'
#
loop_
_entity.id
_entity.type
_entity.pdbx_description
1 polymer ?
#
loop_
_entity_poly.entity_id
_entity_poly.type
_entity_poly.pdbx_seq_one_letter_code
_entity_poly.pdbx_strand_id
1 'polypeptide(L)'
;MAKAKALPPQWIDQMVNVNGNLLDANGDGHPYAGQQVRIIQRTAKNTYQVAPTEGLPFLLHPSDWNTYDPNKVYPFDLIKQRDTINLYTDAKVNRVEQLLLGTVHESPFNPRTNYPADEMQELAESAKAVGILQPVLVRPRGDGSYELVFGHRRHRAALMAKLEFIPAIVRDLTDAQSAQLQAVENVQRRDLDPIDEALGYAAFIAAHGITKDELARQIGKSRTHVYNRLKLATLHAPGQAALRAGKIRTEVATAVARVVGEKNQAKALALALEPGYGGELKSYRAARAELVEKFTLDLKGALWALDDATLVPSAGACTVCPKRSGVDPLVYADLVDNKAYVHHYDSTPKGENVCTDSDCFATKKTAQLKRQQEALEAKGKVMLVGNAARKAVDAQGNVKGDYIPVSEMREALKSANKGTAGPAVTTLTIQNPRDGKTIEVVKRKEAEAAGVKTPPAKPVNSRTDWNAYELDRKEDEKAREAKAAEQTRINVAALHKVRETRLQDAARHFRVADDCAGNHRRRCVRRQGRSPGALRRSGHGRPERQGRPDVERGVDHPAVGLRPGR
;
A
#
# COMPACT_ATOMS: atom_id res chain seq x y z
N MET A 1 -38.47 11.19 18.09
CA MET A 1 -39.36 10.15 18.67
C MET A 1 -39.91 9.29 17.54
N ALA A 2 -39.42 8.06 17.40
CA ALA A 2 -39.90 7.14 16.38
C ALA A 2 -41.34 6.71 16.72
N LYS A 3 -42.28 6.82 15.77
CA LYS A 3 -43.63 6.27 15.93
C LYS A 3 -43.50 4.75 16.09
N ALA A 4 -43.73 4.26 17.31
CA ALA A 4 -43.71 2.83 17.60
C ALA A 4 -44.76 2.12 16.73
N LYS A 5 -44.30 1.30 15.78
CA LYS A 5 -45.18 0.45 14.97
C LYS A 5 -45.86 -0.56 15.89
N ALA A 6 -47.18 -0.64 15.79
CA ALA A 6 -47.98 -1.65 16.46
C ALA A 6 -47.46 -3.07 16.19
N LEU A 7 -47.29 -3.87 17.25
CA LEU A 7 -46.91 -5.27 17.13
C LEU A 7 -48.12 -6.12 16.63
N PRO A 8 -47.86 -7.19 15.85
CA PRO A 8 -48.89 -8.02 15.21
C PRO A 8 -49.71 -8.90 16.21
N PRO A 9 -50.83 -9.54 15.80
CA PRO A 9 -51.75 -10.30 16.66
C PRO A 9 -51.19 -11.59 17.29
N GLN A 10 -50.01 -12.06 16.84
CA GLN A 10 -49.41 -13.34 17.23
C GLN A 10 -48.90 -13.46 18.68
N TRP A 11 -49.11 -12.44 19.51
CA TRP A 11 -48.61 -12.37 20.90
C TRP A 11 -49.66 -12.74 21.95
N ILE A 12 -50.91 -12.98 21.55
CA ILE A 12 -51.97 -13.43 22.46
C ILE A 12 -51.59 -14.80 23.06
N ASP A 13 -51.82 -14.97 24.36
CA ASP A 13 -51.44 -16.12 25.20
C ASP A 13 -49.94 -16.33 25.45
N GLN A 14 -49.06 -15.45 24.97
CA GLN A 14 -47.62 -15.52 25.28
C GLN A 14 -47.27 -14.91 26.64
N MET A 15 -46.23 -15.46 27.26
CA MET A 15 -45.61 -14.93 28.49
C MET A 15 -44.55 -13.89 28.14
N VAL A 16 -44.60 -12.72 28.78
CA VAL A 16 -43.63 -11.63 28.62
C VAL A 16 -43.09 -11.16 29.97
N ASN A 17 -41.82 -10.73 29.99
CA ASN A 17 -41.19 -10.18 31.19
C ASN A 17 -41.44 -8.67 31.28
N VAL A 18 -42.14 -8.23 32.31
CA VAL A 18 -42.32 -6.79 32.59
C VAL A 18 -40.96 -6.18 32.92
N ASN A 19 -40.66 -5.01 32.37
CA ASN A 19 -39.39 -4.33 32.63
C ASN A 19 -39.23 -4.04 34.14
N GLY A 20 -38.03 -4.26 34.68
CA GLY A 20 -37.73 -4.08 36.11
C GLY A 20 -37.78 -2.63 36.59
N ASN A 21 -37.90 -1.67 35.67
CA ASN A 21 -38.03 -0.24 35.95
C ASN A 21 -39.43 0.30 35.62
N LEU A 22 -40.43 -0.57 35.45
CA LEU A 22 -41.81 -0.12 35.27
C LEU A 22 -42.26 0.61 36.53
N LEU A 23 -42.83 1.80 36.35
CA LEU A 23 -43.40 2.60 37.44
C LEU A 23 -44.93 2.57 37.39
N ASP A 24 -45.56 2.68 38.54
CA ASP A 24 -47.00 2.86 38.66
C ASP A 24 -47.43 4.33 38.43
N ALA A 25 -48.73 4.61 38.58
CA ALA A 25 -49.27 5.95 38.37
C ALA A 25 -48.78 7.00 39.37
N ASN A 26 -48.21 6.58 40.51
CA ASN A 26 -47.67 7.46 41.55
C ASN A 26 -46.15 7.67 41.39
N GLY A 27 -45.52 6.97 40.44
CA GLY A 27 -44.08 7.03 40.20
C GLY A 27 -43.26 6.05 41.03
N ASP A 28 -43.92 5.15 41.77
CA ASP A 28 -43.28 4.09 42.53
C ASP A 28 -43.06 2.84 41.65
N GLY A 29 -42.17 1.94 42.07
CA GLY A 29 -41.92 0.70 41.35
C GLY A 29 -43.19 -0.14 41.21
N HIS A 30 -43.57 -0.49 39.98
CA HIS A 30 -44.77 -1.26 39.72
C HIS A 30 -44.65 -2.66 40.37
N PRO A 31 -45.70 -3.16 41.05
CA PRO A 31 -45.63 -4.41 41.82
C PRO A 31 -45.26 -5.66 40.99
N TYR A 32 -45.50 -5.61 39.68
CA TYR A 32 -45.15 -6.68 38.73
C TYR A 32 -43.87 -6.38 37.93
N ALA A 33 -43.11 -5.32 38.25
CA ALA A 33 -41.84 -5.02 37.60
C ALA A 33 -40.86 -6.20 37.75
N GLY A 34 -40.28 -6.66 36.64
CA GLY A 34 -39.38 -7.82 36.62
C GLY A 34 -40.07 -9.19 36.67
N GLN A 35 -41.40 -9.25 36.73
CA GLN A 35 -42.16 -10.50 36.75
C GLN A 35 -42.66 -10.92 35.36
N GLN A 36 -43.06 -12.19 35.23
CA GLN A 36 -43.69 -12.71 34.02
C GLN A 36 -45.21 -12.53 34.05
N VAL A 37 -45.77 -12.03 32.94
CA VAL A 37 -47.20 -11.84 32.76
C VAL A 37 -47.66 -12.40 31.41
N ARG A 38 -48.88 -12.93 31.34
CA ARG A 38 -49.48 -13.48 30.12
C ARG A 38 -50.27 -12.43 29.37
N ILE A 39 -50.07 -12.30 28.07
CA ILE A 39 -50.87 -11.41 27.22
C ILE A 39 -52.25 -12.02 26.98
N ILE A 40 -53.31 -11.33 27.39
CA ILE A 40 -54.70 -11.78 27.23
C ILE A 40 -55.26 -11.29 25.90
N GLN A 41 -55.17 -9.98 25.65
CA GLN A 41 -55.73 -9.37 24.44
C GLN A 41 -55.07 -8.03 24.14
N ARG A 42 -55.14 -7.63 22.86
CA ARG A 42 -54.68 -6.32 22.41
C ARG A 42 -55.81 -5.31 22.54
N THR A 43 -55.51 -4.12 23.05
CA THR A 43 -56.48 -3.02 23.10
C THR A 43 -56.27 -2.02 21.95
N ALA A 44 -57.28 -1.19 21.70
CA ALA A 44 -57.29 -0.22 20.58
C ALA A 44 -56.16 0.83 20.65
N LYS A 45 -55.57 1.08 21.83
CA LYS A 45 -54.56 2.14 22.06
C LYS A 45 -53.11 1.63 22.05
N ASN A 46 -52.83 0.55 21.33
CA ASN A 46 -51.49 -0.04 21.21
C ASN A 46 -50.88 -0.53 22.54
N THR A 47 -51.73 -0.75 23.55
CA THR A 47 -51.41 -1.41 24.81
C THR A 47 -52.09 -2.79 24.86
N TYR A 48 -51.58 -3.66 25.71
CA TYR A 48 -52.08 -5.02 25.85
C TYR A 48 -52.59 -5.23 27.26
N GLN A 49 -53.70 -5.95 27.38
CA GLN A 49 -54.16 -6.42 28.67
C GLN A 49 -53.37 -7.68 29.02
N VAL A 50 -52.66 -7.63 30.15
CA VAL A 50 -51.80 -8.72 30.62
C VAL A 50 -52.30 -9.22 31.98
N ALA A 51 -52.24 -10.53 32.20
CA ALA A 51 -52.55 -11.18 33.47
C ALA A 51 -51.26 -11.65 34.16
N PRO A 52 -50.95 -11.19 35.38
CA PRO A 52 -49.94 -11.82 36.21
C PRO A 52 -50.42 -13.18 36.72
N THR A 53 -49.49 -13.99 37.25
CA THR A 53 -49.81 -15.30 37.85
C THR A 53 -50.73 -15.16 39.07
N GLU A 54 -50.55 -14.09 39.85
CA GLU A 54 -51.40 -13.71 40.96
C GLU A 54 -51.74 -12.21 40.85
N GLY A 55 -53.03 -11.87 40.98
CA GLY A 55 -53.51 -10.49 40.93
C GLY A 55 -54.37 -10.15 39.71
N LEU A 56 -54.77 -8.89 39.61
CA LEU A 56 -55.70 -8.41 38.58
C LEU A 56 -54.98 -8.11 37.26
N PRO A 57 -55.65 -8.36 36.11
CA PRO A 57 -55.13 -7.93 34.81
C PRO A 57 -54.92 -6.42 34.75
N PHE A 58 -53.82 -6.00 34.13
CA PHE A 58 -53.50 -4.58 33.94
C PHE A 58 -53.10 -4.30 32.48
N LEU A 59 -53.02 -3.03 32.12
CA LEU A 59 -52.60 -2.60 30.79
C LEU A 59 -51.10 -2.36 30.77
N LEU A 60 -50.43 -2.94 29.79
CA LEU A 60 -48.99 -2.80 29.62
C LEU A 60 -48.69 -2.37 28.19
N HIS A 61 -47.80 -1.37 28.03
CA HIS A 61 -47.37 -0.93 26.72
C HIS A 61 -46.19 -1.80 26.25
N PRO A 62 -46.06 -2.08 24.93
CA PRO A 62 -44.97 -2.93 24.42
C PRO A 62 -43.55 -2.47 24.72
N SER A 63 -43.36 -1.19 25.02
CA SER A 63 -42.07 -0.63 25.44
C SER A 63 -41.66 -1.04 26.86
N ASP A 64 -42.62 -1.49 27.66
CA ASP A 64 -42.50 -1.74 29.08
C ASP A 64 -42.31 -3.23 29.41
N TRP A 65 -42.08 -4.06 28.39
CA TRP A 65 -41.66 -5.45 28.56
C TRP A 65 -40.47 -5.80 27.68
N ASN A 66 -39.64 -6.72 28.16
CA ASN A 66 -38.51 -7.24 27.42
C ASN A 66 -38.88 -8.59 26.78
N THR A 67 -38.48 -8.78 25.52
CA THR A 67 -38.77 -10.01 24.74
C THR A 67 -37.64 -11.04 24.82
N TYR A 68 -36.85 -11.01 25.90
CA TYR A 68 -35.84 -12.04 26.15
C TYR A 68 -36.54 -13.37 26.44
N ASP A 69 -36.62 -14.19 25.40
CA ASP A 69 -37.12 -15.55 25.44
C ASP A 69 -35.89 -16.49 25.51
N PRO A 70 -35.68 -17.21 26.63
CA PRO A 70 -34.56 -18.13 26.78
C PRO A 70 -34.64 -19.34 25.83
N ASN A 71 -35.79 -19.57 25.19
CA ASN A 71 -36.02 -20.60 24.18
C ASN A 71 -36.07 -20.03 22.75
N LYS A 72 -35.81 -18.74 22.57
CA LYS A 72 -35.82 -18.08 21.26
C LYS A 72 -34.67 -18.61 20.42
N VAL A 73 -35.00 -19.23 19.28
CA VAL A 73 -34.01 -19.51 18.24
C VAL A 73 -33.58 -18.18 17.64
N TYR A 74 -32.44 -17.67 18.08
CA TYR A 74 -31.82 -16.49 17.49
C TYR A 74 -31.45 -16.78 16.03
N PRO A 75 -31.52 -15.78 15.13
CA PRO A 75 -30.97 -15.89 13.79
C PRO A 75 -29.56 -16.49 13.86
N PHE A 76 -29.28 -17.45 12.99
CA PHE A 76 -28.02 -18.22 12.98
C PHE A 76 -26.77 -17.31 13.05
N ASP A 77 -26.85 -16.12 12.46
CA ASP A 77 -25.77 -15.14 12.44
C ASP A 77 -25.47 -14.52 13.82
N LEU A 78 -26.48 -14.32 14.68
CA LEU A 78 -26.32 -13.79 16.04
C LEU A 78 -25.78 -14.85 16.99
N ILE A 79 -26.17 -16.11 16.82
CA ILE A 79 -25.60 -17.24 17.58
C ILE A 79 -24.12 -17.39 17.23
N LYS A 80 -23.79 -17.36 15.93
CA LYS A 80 -22.39 -17.38 15.47
C LYS A 80 -21.58 -16.19 15.98
N GLN A 81 -22.14 -14.98 16.00
CA GLN A 81 -21.48 -13.82 16.60
C GLN A 81 -21.24 -14.01 18.10
N ARG A 82 -22.23 -14.48 18.86
CA ARG A 82 -22.07 -14.76 20.29
C ARG A 82 -21.00 -15.83 20.54
N ASP A 83 -21.01 -16.92 19.77
CA ASP A 83 -20.07 -18.03 19.95
C ASP A 83 -18.64 -17.65 19.54
N THR A 84 -18.47 -16.74 18.56
CA THR A 84 -17.15 -16.17 18.22
C THR A 84 -16.63 -15.18 19.26
N ILE A 85 -17.52 -14.41 19.91
CA ILE A 85 -17.15 -13.52 21.04
C ILE A 85 -16.80 -14.35 22.29
N ASN A 86 -17.61 -15.35 22.60
CA ASN A 86 -17.44 -16.22 23.77
C ASN A 86 -16.18 -17.09 23.70
N LEU A 87 -15.54 -17.21 22.53
CA LEU A 87 -14.28 -17.93 22.40
C LEU A 87 -13.24 -17.44 23.41
N TYR A 88 -13.24 -16.16 23.82
CA TYR A 88 -12.21 -15.60 24.72
C TYR A 88 -12.72 -15.11 26.08
N THR A 89 -14.04 -15.05 26.29
CA THR A 89 -14.64 -14.39 27.46
C THR A 89 -15.62 -15.28 28.24
N ASP A 90 -15.79 -16.55 27.86
CA ASP A 90 -16.65 -17.45 28.63
C ASP A 90 -15.99 -17.82 29.96
N ALA A 91 -16.52 -17.27 31.06
CA ALA A 91 -16.03 -17.52 32.42
C ALA A 91 -16.19 -18.99 32.86
N LYS A 92 -17.03 -19.80 32.19
CA LYS A 92 -17.15 -21.24 32.48
C LYS A 92 -16.01 -22.05 31.86
N VAL A 93 -15.43 -21.57 30.76
CA VAL A 93 -14.36 -22.24 30.00
C VAL A 93 -12.98 -21.65 30.32
N ASN A 94 -12.88 -20.34 30.52
CA ASN A 94 -11.63 -19.62 30.75
C ASN A 94 -11.41 -19.38 32.25
N ARG A 95 -11.03 -20.43 32.99
CA ARG A 95 -10.61 -20.30 34.38
C ARG A 95 -9.20 -19.73 34.44
N VAL A 96 -8.99 -18.79 35.37
CA VAL A 96 -7.65 -18.24 35.66
C VAL A 96 -7.02 -19.07 36.77
N GLU A 97 -5.87 -19.65 36.49
CA GLU A 97 -5.07 -20.47 37.40
C GLU A 97 -3.72 -19.79 37.66
N GLN A 98 -3.12 -20.03 38.83
CA GLN A 98 -1.76 -19.61 39.14
C GLN A 98 -0.81 -20.75 38.80
N LEU A 99 0.00 -20.58 37.75
CA LEU A 99 0.96 -21.60 37.32
C LEU A 99 2.36 -21.25 37.81
N LEU A 100 3.14 -22.29 38.14
CA LEU A 100 4.58 -22.15 38.37
C LEU A 100 5.23 -21.60 37.10
N LEU A 101 5.96 -20.50 37.21
CA LEU A 101 6.56 -19.86 36.04
C LEU A 101 7.53 -20.81 35.29
N GLY A 102 8.20 -21.69 36.02
CA GLY A 102 9.11 -22.68 35.46
C GLY A 102 8.45 -23.80 34.63
N THR A 103 7.13 -23.98 34.73
CA THR A 103 6.38 -24.97 33.92
C THR A 103 5.79 -24.39 32.65
N VAL A 104 5.94 -23.07 32.42
CA VAL A 104 5.45 -22.37 31.23
C VAL A 104 6.61 -22.16 30.26
N HIS A 105 6.45 -22.65 29.03
CA HIS A 105 7.45 -22.57 27.97
C HIS A 105 6.96 -21.69 26.82
N GLU A 106 7.84 -20.82 26.30
CA GLU A 106 7.51 -20.01 25.12
C GLU A 106 7.26 -20.90 23.90
N SER A 107 6.30 -20.51 23.05
CA SER A 107 6.06 -21.22 21.80
C SER A 107 7.22 -21.00 20.83
N PRO A 108 7.68 -22.04 20.10
CA PRO A 108 8.69 -21.88 19.06
C PRO A 108 8.19 -21.00 17.89
N PHE A 109 6.89 -20.75 17.81
CA PHE A 109 6.26 -19.94 16.77
C PHE A 109 6.16 -18.45 17.12
N ASN A 110 6.74 -17.99 18.23
CA ASN A 110 6.80 -16.58 18.57
C ASN A 110 7.70 -15.81 17.58
N PRO A 111 7.15 -14.99 16.66
CA PRO A 111 7.94 -14.32 15.64
C PRO A 111 8.73 -13.13 16.20
N ARG A 112 8.39 -12.65 17.40
CA ARG A 112 9.07 -11.50 18.01
C ARG A 112 10.37 -11.95 18.64
N THR A 113 11.46 -11.65 17.95
CA THR A 113 12.84 -11.84 18.44
C THR A 113 13.41 -10.60 19.09
N ASN A 114 12.92 -9.40 18.73
CA ASN A 114 13.40 -8.13 19.26
C ASN A 114 12.51 -7.57 20.39
N TYR A 115 13.10 -7.28 21.54
CA TYR A 115 12.46 -6.65 22.67
C TYR A 115 13.35 -5.48 23.13
N PRO A 116 12.89 -4.22 23.03
CA PRO A 116 13.62 -3.08 23.56
C PRO A 116 13.87 -3.28 25.05
N ALA A 117 15.12 -3.12 25.49
CA ALA A 117 15.54 -3.43 26.86
C ALA A 117 14.87 -2.51 27.89
N ASP A 118 14.71 -1.24 27.53
CA ASP A 118 13.98 -0.21 28.27
C ASP A 118 12.51 -0.57 28.50
N GLU A 119 11.76 -0.87 27.43
CA GLU A 119 10.34 -1.25 27.54
C GLU A 119 10.13 -2.54 28.37
N MET A 120 11.06 -3.50 28.25
CA MET A 120 10.98 -4.74 29.02
C MET A 120 11.30 -4.52 30.49
N GLN A 121 12.21 -3.59 30.79
CA GLN A 121 12.58 -3.27 32.15
C GLN A 121 11.47 -2.51 32.87
N GLU A 122 10.83 -1.53 32.22
CA GLU A 122 9.63 -0.87 32.76
C GLU A 122 8.51 -1.88 33.04
N LEU A 123 8.26 -2.81 32.11
CA LEU A 123 7.23 -3.83 32.29
C LEU A 123 7.57 -4.80 33.43
N ALA A 124 8.84 -5.15 33.61
CA ALA A 124 9.31 -5.98 34.72
C ALA A 124 9.19 -5.26 36.07
N GLU A 125 9.51 -3.96 36.13
CA GLU A 125 9.31 -3.13 37.31
C GLU A 125 7.83 -3.03 37.68
N SER A 126 6.95 -2.82 36.69
CA SER A 126 5.50 -2.86 36.89
C SER A 126 5.04 -4.24 37.38
N ALA A 127 5.53 -5.33 36.78
CA ALA A 127 5.18 -6.69 37.19
C ALA A 127 5.63 -6.99 38.63
N LYS A 128 6.77 -6.44 39.05
CA LYS A 128 7.25 -6.57 40.43
C LYS A 128 6.41 -5.74 41.42
N ALA A 129 5.92 -4.57 41.01
CA ALA A 129 5.16 -3.66 41.87
C ALA A 129 3.70 -4.09 42.07
N VAL A 130 3.01 -4.48 40.98
CA VAL A 130 1.56 -4.76 41.00
C VAL A 130 1.20 -6.18 40.53
N GLY A 131 2.19 -7.01 40.21
CA GLY A 131 1.96 -8.32 39.63
C GLY A 131 1.55 -8.26 38.15
N ILE A 132 1.15 -9.41 37.61
CA ILE A 132 0.64 -9.52 36.25
C ILE A 132 -0.88 -9.31 36.26
N LEU A 133 -1.34 -8.12 35.85
CA LEU A 133 -2.77 -7.74 35.90
C LEU A 133 -3.65 -8.52 34.91
N GLN A 134 -3.12 -8.85 33.74
CA GLN A 134 -3.83 -9.60 32.72
C GLN A 134 -3.23 -11.00 32.59
N PRO A 135 -4.02 -12.08 32.73
CA PRO A 135 -3.50 -13.44 32.65
C PRO A 135 -2.96 -13.77 31.26
N VAL A 136 -1.95 -14.65 31.22
CA VAL A 136 -1.44 -15.22 29.97
C VAL A 136 -2.36 -16.33 29.46
N LEU A 137 -2.34 -16.66 28.16
CA LEU A 137 -3.07 -17.84 27.65
C LEU A 137 -2.06 -18.95 27.42
N VAL A 138 -2.34 -20.13 27.97
CA VAL A 138 -1.48 -21.30 27.82
C VAL A 138 -2.29 -22.53 27.40
N ARG A 139 -1.60 -23.51 26.82
CA ARG A 139 -2.16 -24.84 26.55
C ARG A 139 -1.33 -25.95 27.21
N PRO A 140 -1.94 -27.03 27.70
CA PRO A 140 -1.18 -28.18 28.22
C PRO A 140 -0.39 -28.89 27.12
N ARG A 141 0.83 -29.38 27.43
CA ARG A 141 1.67 -30.18 26.52
C ARG A 141 1.64 -31.69 26.78
N GLY A 142 0.89 -32.14 27.78
CA GLY A 142 0.74 -33.55 28.16
C GLY A 142 1.85 -34.10 29.07
N ASP A 143 2.97 -33.40 29.21
CA ASP A 143 4.11 -33.72 30.10
C ASP A 143 4.04 -32.99 31.46
N GLY A 144 2.90 -32.37 31.76
CA GLY A 144 2.70 -31.52 32.94
C GLY A 144 3.23 -30.08 32.77
N SER A 145 3.80 -29.75 31.61
CA SER A 145 4.18 -28.39 31.24
C SER A 145 3.13 -27.71 30.37
N TYR A 146 3.29 -26.40 30.23
CA TYR A 146 2.38 -25.54 29.48
C TYR A 146 3.13 -24.81 28.36
N GLU A 147 2.50 -24.70 27.20
CA GLU A 147 2.98 -23.84 26.12
C GLU A 147 2.27 -22.49 26.16
N LEU A 148 3.05 -21.42 26.08
CA LEU A 148 2.56 -20.06 26.04
C LEU A 148 1.98 -19.71 24.66
N VAL A 149 0.67 -19.45 24.63
CA VAL A 149 -0.06 -19.04 23.41
C VAL A 149 -0.12 -17.51 23.32
N PHE A 150 -0.48 -16.82 24.42
CA PHE A 150 -0.50 -15.35 24.47
C PHE A 150 0.19 -14.78 25.70
N GLY A 151 0.77 -13.58 25.55
CA GLY A 151 1.36 -12.84 26.66
C GLY A 151 2.87 -13.03 26.84
N HIS A 152 3.60 -13.36 25.77
CA HIS A 152 5.07 -13.50 25.75
C HIS A 152 5.82 -12.38 26.49
N ARG A 153 5.45 -11.11 26.32
CA ARG A 153 6.06 -9.98 27.06
C ARG A 153 5.82 -10.06 28.57
N ARG A 154 4.60 -10.46 28.99
CA ARG A 154 4.22 -10.60 30.41
C ARG A 154 4.96 -11.77 31.05
N HIS A 155 5.09 -12.89 30.33
CA HIS A 155 5.90 -14.02 30.76
C HIS A 155 7.38 -13.63 30.97
N ARG A 156 7.99 -12.94 30.00
CA ARG A 156 9.37 -12.44 30.15
C ARG A 156 9.52 -11.42 31.27
N ALA A 157 8.57 -10.50 31.41
CA ALA A 157 8.57 -9.54 32.51
C ALA A 157 8.46 -10.24 33.87
N ALA A 158 7.63 -11.29 33.99
CA ALA A 158 7.55 -12.11 35.20
C ALA A 158 8.88 -12.81 35.52
N LEU A 159 9.58 -13.34 34.50
CA LEU A 159 10.91 -13.93 34.65
C LEU A 159 11.94 -12.89 35.13
N MET A 160 11.95 -11.70 34.52
CA MET A 160 12.83 -10.59 34.92
C MET A 160 12.52 -10.08 36.33
N ALA A 161 11.23 -10.03 36.69
CA ALA A 161 10.75 -9.65 38.02
C ALA A 161 10.99 -10.75 39.07
N LYS A 162 11.44 -11.95 38.67
CA LYS A 162 11.66 -13.12 39.53
C LYS A 162 10.39 -13.56 40.27
N LEU A 163 9.25 -13.51 39.59
CA LEU A 163 8.00 -14.04 40.13
C LEU A 163 8.05 -15.58 40.10
N GLU A 164 7.52 -16.23 41.14
CA GLU A 164 7.41 -17.70 41.19
C GLU A 164 6.18 -18.21 40.43
N PHE A 165 5.10 -17.42 40.42
CA PHE A 165 3.82 -17.76 39.81
C PHE A 165 3.40 -16.74 38.77
N ILE A 166 2.63 -17.21 37.78
CA ILE A 166 2.01 -16.37 36.75
C ILE A 166 0.52 -16.72 36.60
N PRO A 167 -0.38 -15.72 36.59
CA PRO A 167 -1.78 -15.97 36.30
C PRO A 167 -1.96 -16.34 34.84
N ALA A 168 -2.58 -17.49 34.58
CA ALA A 168 -2.76 -18.05 33.26
C ALA A 168 -4.18 -18.58 33.06
N ILE A 169 -4.71 -18.44 31.86
CA ILE A 169 -5.90 -19.14 31.39
C ILE A 169 -5.40 -20.42 30.72
N VAL A 170 -5.78 -21.57 31.27
CA VAL A 170 -5.42 -22.88 30.71
C VAL A 170 -6.50 -23.31 29.73
N ARG A 171 -6.10 -23.66 28.51
CA ARG A 171 -7.04 -24.12 27.48
C ARG A 171 -6.49 -25.26 26.66
N ASP A 172 -7.33 -26.28 26.46
CA ASP A 172 -7.05 -27.36 25.53
C ASP A 172 -7.17 -26.86 24.09
N LEU A 173 -6.03 -26.72 23.43
CA LEU A 173 -5.90 -26.21 22.07
C LEU A 173 -5.07 -27.18 21.24
N THR A 174 -5.59 -27.55 20.08
CA THR A 174 -4.80 -28.28 19.08
C THR A 174 -3.66 -27.40 18.55
N ASP A 175 -2.64 -28.00 17.93
CA ASP A 175 -1.52 -27.26 17.31
C ASP A 175 -2.00 -26.20 16.33
N ALA A 176 -2.94 -26.57 15.46
CA ALA A 176 -3.53 -25.64 14.50
C ALA A 176 -4.29 -24.49 15.18
N GLN A 177 -5.06 -24.76 16.23
CA GLN A 177 -5.79 -23.72 16.97
C GLN A 177 -4.83 -22.78 17.72
N SER A 178 -3.84 -23.33 18.41
CA SER A 178 -2.81 -22.56 19.11
C SER A 178 -2.09 -21.62 18.15
N ALA A 179 -1.63 -22.14 17.02
CA ALA A 179 -0.93 -21.34 16.03
C ALA A 179 -1.84 -20.28 15.38
N GLN A 180 -3.11 -20.62 15.07
CA GLN A 180 -4.08 -19.66 14.54
C GLN A 180 -4.27 -18.50 15.52
N LEU A 181 -4.44 -18.80 16.81
CA LEU A 181 -4.57 -17.81 17.86
C LEU A 181 -3.34 -16.90 17.91
N GLN A 182 -2.14 -17.49 17.95
CA GLN A 182 -0.88 -16.75 17.92
C GLN A 182 -0.76 -15.83 16.70
N ALA A 183 -1.17 -16.30 15.51
CA ALA A 183 -1.18 -15.49 14.30
C ALA A 183 -2.15 -14.30 14.44
N VAL A 184 -3.36 -14.52 14.96
CA VAL A 184 -4.38 -13.46 15.13
C VAL A 184 -3.91 -12.36 16.09
N GLU A 185 -3.36 -12.71 17.26
CA GLU A 185 -2.88 -11.68 18.22
C GLU A 185 -1.72 -10.87 17.64
N ASN A 186 -0.79 -11.51 16.93
CA ASN A 186 0.29 -10.81 16.25
C ASN A 186 -0.26 -9.79 15.23
N VAL A 187 -1.28 -10.17 14.46
CA VAL A 187 -1.91 -9.32 13.43
C VAL A 187 -2.70 -8.15 14.03
N GLN A 188 -3.21 -8.29 15.24
CA GLN A 188 -3.96 -7.23 15.94
C GLN A 188 -3.05 -6.20 16.62
N ARG A 189 -1.74 -6.41 16.65
CA ARG A 189 -0.78 -5.41 17.15
C ARG A 189 -0.71 -4.23 16.21
N ARG A 190 -0.80 -3.01 16.76
CA ARG A 190 -0.71 -1.76 15.98
C ARG A 190 0.70 -1.48 15.43
N ASP A 191 1.75 -2.12 15.98
CA ASP A 191 3.15 -1.78 15.72
C ASP A 191 3.99 -2.97 15.19
N LEU A 192 3.40 -3.93 14.48
CA LEU A 192 4.18 -5.01 13.88
C LEU A 192 4.96 -4.50 12.65
N ASP A 193 6.26 -4.79 12.58
CA ASP A 193 7.07 -4.46 11.42
C ASP A 193 6.54 -5.20 10.18
N PRO A 194 6.36 -4.51 9.02
CA PRO A 194 5.88 -5.14 7.79
C PRO A 194 6.68 -6.36 7.32
N ILE A 195 7.99 -6.44 7.60
CA ILE A 195 8.80 -7.60 7.22
C ILE A 195 8.52 -8.76 8.17
N ASP A 196 8.43 -8.50 9.47
CA ASP A 196 8.17 -9.54 10.46
C ASP A 196 6.76 -10.15 10.25
N GLU A 197 5.76 -9.32 9.91
CA GLU A 197 4.43 -9.78 9.51
C GLU A 197 4.49 -10.70 8.29
N ALA A 198 5.27 -10.32 7.27
CA ALA A 198 5.44 -11.09 6.05
C ALA A 198 6.10 -12.45 6.29
N LEU A 199 7.16 -12.47 7.10
CA LEU A 199 7.88 -13.69 7.47
C LEU A 199 7.01 -14.61 8.35
N GLY A 200 6.25 -14.03 9.28
CA GLY A 200 5.28 -14.77 10.10
C GLY A 200 4.20 -15.43 9.26
N TYR A 201 3.63 -14.73 8.28
CA TYR A 201 2.66 -15.31 7.34
C TYR A 201 3.26 -16.44 6.50
N ALA A 202 4.49 -16.27 6.00
CA ALA A 202 5.16 -17.31 5.21
C ALA A 202 5.44 -18.56 6.05
N ALA A 203 5.94 -18.39 7.28
CA ALA A 203 6.17 -19.48 8.22
C ALA A 203 4.87 -20.20 8.60
N PHE A 204 3.79 -19.45 8.85
CA PHE A 204 2.49 -20.00 9.19
C PHE A 204 1.91 -20.87 8.06
N ILE A 205 1.98 -20.39 6.82
CA ILE A 205 1.56 -21.15 5.63
C ILE A 205 2.38 -22.44 5.50
N ALA A 206 3.70 -22.35 5.67
CA ALA A 206 4.59 -23.51 5.55
C ALA A 206 4.32 -24.56 6.65
N ALA A 207 4.08 -24.12 7.89
CA ALA A 207 3.83 -25.01 9.02
C ALA A 207 2.46 -25.72 8.95
N HIS A 208 1.43 -25.05 8.42
CA HIS A 208 0.05 -25.58 8.43
C HIS A 208 -0.43 -26.11 7.09
N GLY A 209 0.35 -25.92 6.02
CA GLY A 209 -0.04 -26.35 4.67
C GLY A 209 -1.29 -25.66 4.13
N ILE A 210 -1.64 -24.47 4.64
CA ILE A 210 -2.85 -23.75 4.25
C ILE A 210 -2.62 -22.83 3.05
N THR A 211 -3.69 -22.48 2.34
CA THR A 211 -3.60 -21.52 1.23
C THR A 211 -3.53 -20.07 1.74
N LYS A 212 -3.02 -19.15 0.91
CA LYS A 212 -3.01 -17.71 1.22
C LYS A 212 -4.41 -17.15 1.48
N ASP A 213 -5.42 -17.70 0.80
CA ASP A 213 -6.82 -17.30 0.97
C ASP A 213 -7.42 -17.82 2.28
N GLU A 214 -7.03 -19.01 2.72
CA GLU A 214 -7.37 -19.54 4.05
C GLU A 214 -6.74 -18.67 5.14
N LEU A 215 -5.45 -18.31 5.00
CA LEU A 215 -4.77 -17.41 5.94
C LEU A 215 -5.54 -16.08 6.07
N ALA A 216 -5.90 -15.45 4.96
CA ALA A 216 -6.66 -14.19 4.95
C ALA A 216 -7.98 -14.28 5.73
N ARG A 217 -8.71 -15.40 5.59
CA ARG A 217 -9.94 -15.67 6.35
C ARG A 217 -9.66 -15.85 7.84
N GLN A 218 -8.62 -16.62 8.20
CA GLN A 218 -8.30 -16.92 9.59
C GLN A 218 -7.83 -15.69 10.37
N ILE A 219 -7.08 -14.78 9.74
CA ILE A 219 -6.56 -13.57 10.40
C ILE A 219 -7.49 -12.34 10.26
N GLY A 220 -8.58 -12.47 9.51
CA GLY A 220 -9.55 -11.37 9.30
C GLY A 220 -9.01 -10.19 8.50
N LYS A 221 -8.11 -10.43 7.53
CA LYS A 221 -7.55 -9.40 6.63
C LYS A 221 -7.99 -9.64 5.19
N SER A 222 -7.92 -8.60 4.36
CA SER A 222 -8.21 -8.75 2.93
C SER A 222 -7.17 -9.65 2.24
N ARG A 223 -7.59 -10.37 1.21
CA ARG A 223 -6.66 -11.19 0.40
C ARG A 223 -5.52 -10.33 -0.16
N THR A 224 -5.83 -9.16 -0.71
CA THR A 224 -4.83 -8.20 -1.20
C THR A 224 -3.77 -7.85 -0.15
N HIS A 225 -4.18 -7.67 1.11
CA HIS A 225 -3.25 -7.38 2.19
C HIS A 225 -2.28 -8.55 2.42
N VAL A 226 -2.80 -9.77 2.57
CA VAL A 226 -1.99 -10.98 2.78
C VAL A 226 -1.02 -11.24 1.62
N TYR A 227 -1.48 -11.10 0.38
CA TYR A 227 -0.65 -11.34 -0.80
C TYR A 227 0.48 -10.32 -0.94
N ASN A 228 0.18 -9.03 -0.76
CA ASN A 228 1.21 -7.98 -0.77
C ASN A 228 2.20 -8.17 0.38
N ARG A 229 1.71 -8.57 1.56
CA ARG A 229 2.58 -8.80 2.72
C ARG A 229 3.50 -9.98 2.50
N LEU A 230 2.99 -11.13 2.08
CA LEU A 230 3.81 -12.28 1.67
C LEU A 230 4.83 -11.92 0.60
N LYS A 231 4.52 -10.96 -0.29
CA LYS A 231 5.47 -10.53 -1.31
C LYS A 231 6.68 -9.81 -0.71
N LEU A 232 6.53 -9.10 0.41
CA LEU A 232 7.67 -8.49 1.12
C LEU A 232 8.64 -9.52 1.69
N ALA A 233 8.18 -10.75 1.99
CA ALA A 233 9.09 -11.83 2.40
C ALA A 233 10.09 -12.20 1.30
N THR A 234 9.81 -11.88 0.03
CA THR A 234 10.72 -12.10 -1.11
C THR A 234 11.61 -10.89 -1.43
N LEU A 235 11.58 -9.84 -0.59
CA LEU A 235 12.43 -8.67 -0.74
C LEU A 235 13.85 -8.98 -0.24
N HIS A 236 14.87 -8.61 -1.01
CA HIS A 236 16.28 -8.75 -0.63
C HIS A 236 16.63 -7.98 0.65
N ALA A 237 17.66 -8.42 1.37
CA ALA A 237 18.05 -7.88 2.67
C ALA A 237 18.28 -6.34 2.69
N PRO A 238 18.96 -5.71 1.70
CA PRO A 238 19.05 -4.25 1.64
C PRO A 238 17.69 -3.55 1.55
N GLY A 239 16.74 -4.12 0.82
CA GLY A 239 15.38 -3.60 0.71
C GLY A 239 14.60 -3.73 2.02
N GLN A 240 14.74 -4.85 2.73
CA GLN A 240 14.15 -5.03 4.05
C GLN A 240 14.69 -4.00 5.05
N ALA A 241 16.01 -3.78 5.06
CA ALA A 241 16.66 -2.77 5.89
C ALA A 241 16.18 -1.35 5.54
N ALA A 242 16.02 -1.03 4.26
CA ALA A 242 15.49 0.27 3.82
C ALA A 242 14.04 0.49 4.25
N LEU A 243 13.20 -0.55 4.22
CA LEU A 243 11.81 -0.48 4.69
C LEU A 243 11.76 -0.27 6.21
N ARG A 244 12.52 -1.06 6.98
CA ARG A 244 12.60 -0.93 8.45
C ARG A 244 13.13 0.43 8.88
N ALA A 245 14.08 1.00 8.13
CA ALA A 245 14.60 2.35 8.37
C ALA A 245 13.66 3.48 7.90
N GLY A 246 12.48 3.16 7.36
CA GLY A 246 11.52 4.15 6.86
C GLY A 246 11.96 4.90 5.60
N LYS A 247 13.04 4.47 4.92
CA LYS A 247 13.55 5.10 3.69
C LYS A 247 12.63 4.87 2.49
N ILE A 248 11.91 3.75 2.50
CA ILE A 248 10.89 3.41 1.50
C ILE A 248 9.61 3.01 2.23
N ARG A 249 8.46 3.27 1.59
CA ARG A 249 7.16 2.80 2.09
C ARG A 249 6.87 1.37 1.62
N THR A 250 5.94 0.71 2.31
CA THR A 250 5.46 -0.65 2.01
C THR A 250 5.10 -0.83 0.53
N GLU A 251 4.46 0.14 -0.10
CA GLU A 251 4.03 0.06 -1.51
C GLU A 251 5.22 0.03 -2.47
N VAL A 252 6.25 0.85 -2.21
CA VAL A 252 7.48 0.87 -3.00
C VAL A 252 8.26 -0.42 -2.76
N ALA A 253 8.38 -0.85 -1.50
CA ALA A 253 9.02 -2.11 -1.13
C ALA A 253 8.34 -3.32 -1.81
N THR A 254 7.00 -3.32 -1.89
CA THR A 254 6.24 -4.36 -2.59
C THR A 254 6.54 -4.35 -4.09
N ALA A 255 6.64 -3.16 -4.71
CA ALA A 255 7.02 -3.04 -6.11
C ALA A 255 8.43 -3.57 -6.39
N VAL A 256 9.41 -3.25 -5.53
CA VAL A 256 10.78 -3.79 -5.60
C VAL A 256 10.76 -5.31 -5.42
N ALA A 257 10.01 -5.84 -4.46
CA ALA A 257 9.94 -7.28 -4.18
C ALA A 257 9.33 -8.10 -5.34
N ARG A 258 8.55 -7.48 -6.23
CA ARG A 258 8.04 -8.10 -7.46
C ARG A 258 9.10 -8.29 -8.53
N VAL A 259 10.18 -7.51 -8.49
CA VAL A 259 11.31 -7.68 -9.41
C VAL A 259 12.04 -8.97 -9.06
N VAL A 260 12.27 -9.81 -10.06
CA VAL A 260 12.92 -11.11 -9.87
C VAL A 260 14.43 -10.96 -9.88
N GLY A 261 15.08 -11.56 -8.88
CA GLY A 261 16.53 -11.60 -8.72
C GLY A 261 17.08 -10.46 -7.86
N GLU A 262 17.97 -10.79 -6.92
CA GLU A 262 18.53 -9.83 -5.96
C GLU A 262 19.25 -8.66 -6.63
N LYS A 263 19.99 -8.92 -7.73
CA LYS A 263 20.68 -7.86 -8.49
C LYS A 263 19.70 -6.85 -9.08
N ASN A 264 18.55 -7.30 -9.58
CA ASN A 264 17.55 -6.41 -10.15
C ASN A 264 16.74 -5.70 -9.06
N GLN A 265 16.48 -6.36 -7.93
CA GLN A 265 15.92 -5.70 -6.75
C GLN A 265 16.83 -4.62 -6.18
N ALA A 266 18.14 -4.83 -6.16
CA ALA A 266 19.11 -3.83 -5.72
C ALA A 266 19.12 -2.61 -6.65
N LYS A 267 19.07 -2.83 -7.98
CA LYS A 267 18.93 -1.74 -8.97
C LYS A 267 17.60 -0.99 -8.79
N ALA A 268 16.52 -1.72 -8.58
CA ALA A 268 15.20 -1.14 -8.32
C ALA A 268 15.19 -0.30 -7.04
N LEU A 269 15.79 -0.81 -5.96
CA LEU A 269 15.93 -0.08 -4.71
C LEU A 269 16.75 1.20 -4.88
N ALA A 270 17.88 1.13 -5.58
CA ALA A 270 18.72 2.29 -5.85
C ALA A 270 17.91 3.37 -6.59
N LEU A 271 17.18 2.98 -7.64
CA LEU A 271 16.32 3.88 -8.40
C LEU A 271 15.22 4.53 -7.55
N ALA A 272 14.63 3.77 -6.64
CA ALA A 272 13.59 4.25 -5.74
C ALA A 272 14.11 5.24 -4.68
N LEU A 273 15.40 5.17 -4.35
CA LEU A 273 16.08 6.04 -3.39
C LEU A 273 16.74 7.26 -4.05
N GLU A 274 16.84 7.28 -5.39
CA GLU A 274 17.34 8.46 -6.10
C GLU A 274 16.43 9.67 -5.83
N PRO A 275 17.02 10.85 -5.58
CA PRO A 275 16.25 12.07 -5.44
C PRO A 275 15.50 12.37 -6.74
N GLY A 276 14.29 12.90 -6.58
CA GLY A 276 13.50 13.48 -7.65
C GLY A 276 14.01 14.87 -8.03
N TYR A 277 13.24 15.54 -8.87
CA TYR A 277 13.53 16.92 -9.26
C TYR A 277 13.55 17.84 -8.02
N GLY A 278 14.58 18.67 -7.89
CA GLY A 278 14.75 19.56 -6.74
C GLY A 278 15.49 18.95 -5.53
N GLY A 279 16.04 17.72 -5.65
CA GLY A 279 16.90 17.12 -4.63
C GLY A 279 16.15 16.42 -3.47
N GLU A 280 14.82 16.49 -3.44
CA GLU A 280 13.99 15.75 -2.49
C GLU A 280 13.72 14.31 -2.95
N LEU A 281 13.43 13.41 -2.02
CA LEU A 281 13.03 12.05 -2.36
C LEU A 281 11.73 12.04 -3.18
N LYS A 282 11.70 11.18 -4.20
CA LYS A 282 10.50 10.98 -5.03
C LYS A 282 9.31 10.61 -4.15
N SER A 283 8.13 11.11 -4.50
CA SER A 283 6.89 10.60 -3.87
C SER A 283 6.79 9.08 -4.08
N TYR A 284 6.18 8.36 -3.14
CA TYR A 284 6.01 6.91 -3.27
C TYR A 284 5.31 6.51 -4.58
N ARG A 285 4.42 7.39 -5.08
CA ARG A 285 3.72 7.26 -6.36
C ARG A 285 4.68 7.31 -7.54
N ALA A 286 5.54 8.33 -7.56
CA ALA A 286 6.53 8.53 -8.61
C ALA A 286 7.57 7.40 -8.62
N ALA A 287 8.14 7.06 -7.45
CA ALA A 287 9.09 5.96 -7.33
C ALA A 287 8.49 4.63 -7.83
N ARG A 288 7.25 4.32 -7.43
CA ARG A 288 6.54 3.14 -7.91
C ARG A 288 6.30 3.17 -9.43
N ALA A 289 5.84 4.28 -9.98
CA ALA A 289 5.58 4.40 -11.42
C ALA A 289 6.85 4.14 -12.24
N GLU A 290 7.97 4.73 -11.81
CA GLU A 290 9.26 4.56 -12.47
C GLU A 290 9.78 3.11 -12.36
N LEU A 291 9.58 2.46 -11.21
CA LEU A 291 9.88 1.04 -11.04
C LEU A 291 9.08 0.17 -12.01
N VAL A 292 7.78 0.42 -12.12
CA VAL A 292 6.90 -0.30 -13.06
C VAL A 292 7.35 -0.05 -14.50
N GLU A 293 7.70 1.17 -14.85
CA GLU A 293 8.17 1.50 -16.19
C GLU A 293 9.45 0.73 -16.55
N LYS A 294 10.48 0.78 -15.70
CA LYS A 294 11.82 0.27 -16.00
C LYS A 294 12.03 -1.23 -15.74
N PHE A 295 11.31 -1.82 -14.78
CA PHE A 295 11.50 -3.21 -14.36
C PHE A 295 10.38 -4.16 -14.78
N THR A 296 9.42 -3.68 -15.59
CA THR A 296 8.38 -4.55 -16.15
C THR A 296 8.33 -4.43 -17.67
N LEU A 297 8.04 -5.55 -18.34
CA LEU A 297 8.09 -5.67 -19.79
C LEU A 297 6.71 -6.05 -20.33
N ASP A 298 6.25 -5.34 -21.36
CA ASP A 298 5.00 -5.66 -22.04
C ASP A 298 5.20 -6.87 -22.98
N LEU A 299 4.42 -7.92 -22.75
CA LEU A 299 4.43 -9.15 -23.55
C LEU A 299 3.71 -9.00 -24.89
N LYS A 300 2.93 -7.93 -25.12
CA LYS A 300 2.33 -7.65 -26.44
C LYS A 300 3.39 -7.50 -27.54
N GLY A 301 4.57 -6.99 -27.18
CA GLY A 301 5.71 -6.85 -28.09
C GLY A 301 6.67 -8.05 -28.12
N ALA A 302 6.30 -9.19 -27.53
CA ALA A 302 7.15 -10.38 -27.52
C ALA A 302 7.36 -10.92 -28.95
N LEU A 303 8.58 -11.39 -29.25
CA LEU A 303 8.94 -11.92 -30.58
C LEU A 303 8.52 -13.39 -30.79
N TRP A 304 7.89 -13.98 -29.78
CA TRP A 304 7.52 -15.39 -29.70
C TRP A 304 6.07 -15.55 -29.26
N ALA A 305 5.51 -16.73 -29.55
CA ALA A 305 4.18 -17.09 -29.07
C ALA A 305 4.22 -17.32 -27.55
N LEU A 306 3.30 -16.70 -26.81
CA LEU A 306 3.33 -16.70 -25.34
C LEU A 306 3.08 -18.08 -24.73
N ASP A 307 2.47 -18.99 -25.47
CA ASP A 307 2.20 -20.38 -25.12
C ASP A 307 3.34 -21.34 -25.49
N ASP A 308 4.40 -20.87 -26.17
CA ASP A 308 5.55 -21.70 -26.53
C ASP A 308 6.41 -22.05 -25.30
N ALA A 309 6.19 -23.26 -24.78
CA ALA A 309 6.99 -23.82 -23.69
C ALA A 309 8.37 -24.36 -24.14
N THR A 310 8.58 -24.55 -25.44
CA THR A 310 9.78 -25.18 -26.00
C THR A 310 10.92 -24.19 -26.21
N LEU A 311 10.62 -22.90 -26.28
CA LEU A 311 11.61 -21.86 -26.59
C LEU A 311 12.75 -21.82 -25.57
N VAL A 312 12.40 -21.86 -24.29
CA VAL A 312 13.33 -22.01 -23.17
C VAL A 312 12.69 -23.00 -22.19
N PRO A 313 13.02 -24.29 -22.28
CA PRO A 313 12.35 -25.35 -21.51
C PRO A 313 12.39 -25.12 -19.99
N SER A 314 13.50 -24.55 -19.48
CA SER A 314 13.64 -24.22 -18.06
C SER A 314 12.70 -23.10 -17.57
N ALA A 315 12.20 -22.26 -18.47
CA ALA A 315 11.31 -21.15 -18.15
C ALA A 315 9.83 -21.44 -18.46
N GLY A 316 9.54 -22.41 -19.33
CA GLY A 316 8.18 -22.77 -19.76
C GLY A 316 7.45 -21.65 -20.52
N ALA A 317 6.14 -21.80 -20.70
CA ALA A 317 5.29 -20.84 -21.41
C ALA A 317 5.02 -19.56 -20.57
N CYS A 318 4.89 -18.42 -21.24
CA CYS A 318 4.54 -17.14 -20.60
C CYS A 318 3.08 -17.08 -20.14
N THR A 319 2.16 -17.80 -20.80
CA THR A 319 0.72 -17.79 -20.48
C THR A 319 0.41 -18.23 -19.05
N VAL A 320 1.11 -19.26 -18.58
CA VAL A 320 0.98 -19.85 -17.23
C VAL A 320 2.06 -19.38 -16.25
N CYS A 321 2.88 -18.39 -16.63
CA CYS A 321 4.02 -17.98 -15.83
C CYS A 321 3.58 -17.20 -14.58
N PRO A 322 3.98 -17.59 -13.36
CA PRO A 322 3.61 -16.88 -12.12
C PRO A 322 4.21 -15.46 -12.02
N LYS A 323 5.15 -15.12 -12.92
CA LYS A 323 5.81 -13.81 -13.02
C LYS A 323 5.06 -12.85 -13.97
N ARG A 324 3.96 -13.30 -14.58
CA ARG A 324 3.08 -12.51 -15.45
C ARG A 324 1.96 -11.87 -14.63
N SER A 325 1.68 -10.59 -14.89
CA SER A 325 0.69 -9.81 -14.13
C SER A 325 -0.71 -10.43 -14.12
N GLY A 326 -1.15 -11.05 -15.23
CA GLY A 326 -2.46 -11.68 -15.34
C GLY A 326 -2.65 -12.99 -14.56
N VAL A 327 -1.59 -13.59 -14.01
CA VAL A 327 -1.70 -14.87 -13.27
C VAL A 327 -2.10 -14.67 -11.81
N ASP A 328 -1.66 -13.59 -11.17
CA ASP A 328 -2.04 -13.25 -9.79
C ASP A 328 -2.50 -11.77 -9.71
N PRO A 329 -3.77 -11.49 -10.04
CA PRO A 329 -4.30 -10.13 -10.04
C PRO A 329 -4.24 -9.44 -8.67
N LEU A 330 -4.17 -10.19 -7.56
CA LEU A 330 -4.08 -9.61 -6.22
C LEU A 330 -2.68 -9.08 -5.93
N VAL A 331 -1.64 -9.79 -6.39
CA VAL A 331 -0.25 -9.30 -6.31
C VAL A 331 0.00 -8.19 -7.29
N TYR A 332 -0.62 -8.21 -8.47
CA TYR A 332 -0.36 -7.26 -9.56
C TYR A 332 -1.52 -6.30 -9.82
N ALA A 333 -2.37 -6.05 -8.83
CA ALA A 333 -3.59 -5.24 -8.98
C ALA A 333 -3.32 -3.87 -9.62
N ASP A 334 -2.17 -3.26 -9.34
CA ASP A 334 -1.74 -1.98 -9.91
C ASP A 334 -1.16 -2.04 -11.33
N LEU A 335 -0.77 -3.22 -11.80
CA LEU A 335 -0.39 -3.43 -13.19
C LEU A 335 -1.61 -3.76 -14.06
N VAL A 336 -2.60 -4.43 -13.46
CA VAL A 336 -3.81 -4.92 -14.13
C VAL A 336 -4.93 -3.87 -14.13
N ASP A 337 -5.14 -3.17 -13.01
CA ASP A 337 -6.26 -2.23 -12.86
C ASP A 337 -5.92 -0.85 -13.45
N ASN A 338 -6.56 -0.59 -14.59
CA ASN A 338 -6.34 0.55 -15.50
C ASN A 338 -6.62 1.92 -14.83
N LYS A 339 -7.37 1.95 -13.73
CA LYS A 339 -7.84 3.19 -13.08
C LYS A 339 -6.91 3.74 -12.00
N ALA A 340 -5.89 3.01 -11.57
CA ALA A 340 -5.18 3.35 -10.35
C ALA A 340 -4.12 4.47 -10.51
N TYR A 341 -3.49 4.63 -11.69
CA TYR A 341 -2.32 5.50 -11.83
C TYR A 341 -2.21 6.10 -13.24
N VAL A 342 -3.07 7.07 -13.56
CA VAL A 342 -2.92 7.95 -14.73
C VAL A 342 -2.65 9.35 -14.21
N HIS A 343 -1.39 9.65 -13.93
CA HIS A 343 -0.91 11.02 -13.94
C HIS A 343 0.30 11.05 -14.87
N HIS A 344 0.20 11.88 -15.91
CA HIS A 344 1.03 12.03 -17.10
C HIS A 344 0.52 11.30 -18.35
N TYR A 345 0.57 12.02 -19.46
CA TYR A 345 -0.19 11.85 -20.69
C TYR A 345 0.14 10.61 -21.55
N ASP A 346 0.88 9.62 -21.03
CA ASP A 346 1.42 8.54 -21.87
C ASP A 346 1.59 7.18 -21.16
N SER A 347 1.25 7.06 -19.87
CA SER A 347 1.36 5.77 -19.17
C SER A 347 0.08 4.95 -19.36
N THR A 348 -0.05 4.32 -20.53
CA THR A 348 -1.08 3.30 -20.74
C THR A 348 -0.82 2.15 -19.75
N PRO A 349 -1.81 1.73 -18.95
CA PRO A 349 -1.64 0.59 -18.07
C PRO A 349 -1.26 -0.63 -18.91
N LYS A 350 -0.19 -1.30 -18.48
CA LYS A 350 0.41 -2.39 -19.25
C LYS A 350 -0.48 -3.66 -19.26
N GLY A 351 -1.48 -3.75 -18.37
CA GLY A 351 -2.55 -4.74 -18.39
C GLY A 351 -2.15 -6.12 -17.85
N GLU A 352 -2.86 -7.17 -18.27
CA GLU A 352 -2.63 -8.57 -17.82
C GLU A 352 -1.38 -9.23 -18.42
N ASN A 353 -0.73 -8.57 -19.38
CA ASN A 353 0.35 -9.13 -20.18
C ASN A 353 1.71 -8.49 -19.84
N VAL A 354 2.03 -8.42 -18.56
CA VAL A 354 3.27 -7.80 -18.09
C VAL A 354 4.19 -8.83 -17.46
N CYS A 355 5.43 -8.93 -17.94
CA CYS A 355 6.48 -9.73 -17.34
C CYS A 355 7.28 -8.91 -16.32
N THR A 356 7.57 -9.51 -15.16
CA THR A 356 8.38 -8.91 -14.08
C THR A 356 9.82 -9.45 -14.01
N ASP A 357 10.20 -10.29 -14.98
CA ASP A 357 11.50 -10.93 -15.06
C ASP A 357 12.22 -10.52 -16.34
N SER A 358 13.11 -9.53 -16.21
CA SER A 358 13.89 -8.97 -17.31
C SER A 358 14.88 -9.97 -17.90
N ASP A 359 15.47 -10.81 -17.05
CA ASP A 359 16.52 -11.74 -17.45
C ASP A 359 15.91 -12.90 -18.24
N CYS A 360 14.82 -13.48 -17.75
CA CYS A 360 14.06 -14.50 -18.48
C CYS A 360 13.57 -13.98 -19.85
N PHE A 361 13.04 -12.76 -19.91
CA PHE A 361 12.60 -12.16 -21.16
C PHE A 361 13.77 -11.99 -22.14
N ALA A 362 14.93 -11.51 -21.68
CA ALA A 362 16.13 -11.37 -22.50
C ALA A 362 16.65 -12.73 -23.02
N THR A 363 16.61 -13.78 -22.19
CA THR A 363 16.97 -15.14 -22.60
C THR A 363 16.02 -15.66 -23.67
N LYS A 364 14.70 -15.53 -23.48
CA LYS A 364 13.69 -15.95 -24.49
C LYS A 364 13.85 -15.18 -25.80
N LYS A 365 14.10 -13.87 -25.72
CA LYS A 365 14.37 -13.04 -26.90
C LYS A 365 15.58 -13.55 -27.69
N THR A 366 16.67 -13.84 -26.99
CA THR A 366 17.90 -14.34 -27.62
C THR A 366 17.70 -15.72 -28.25
N ALA A 367 17.01 -16.62 -27.54
CA ALA A 367 16.66 -17.95 -28.05
C ALA A 367 15.77 -17.86 -29.31
N GLN A 368 14.80 -16.96 -29.33
CA GLN A 368 13.90 -16.78 -30.48
C GLN A 368 14.65 -16.21 -31.69
N LEU A 369 15.53 -15.23 -31.49
CA LEU A 369 16.36 -14.70 -32.57
C LEU A 369 17.28 -15.78 -33.15
N LYS A 370 17.87 -16.62 -32.29
CA LYS A 370 18.70 -17.76 -32.72
C LYS A 370 17.89 -18.79 -33.52
N ARG A 371 16.70 -19.18 -33.04
CA ARG A 371 15.81 -20.10 -33.77
C ARG A 371 15.42 -19.55 -35.14
N GLN A 372 15.14 -18.24 -35.23
CA GLN A 372 14.87 -17.57 -36.50
C GLN A 372 16.10 -17.58 -37.43
N GLN A 373 17.30 -17.34 -36.88
CA GLN A 373 18.55 -17.41 -37.63
C GLN A 373 18.76 -18.82 -38.23
N GLU A 374 18.68 -19.86 -37.40
CA GLU A 374 18.83 -21.26 -37.84
C GLU A 374 17.80 -21.63 -38.93
N ALA A 375 16.55 -21.18 -38.78
CA ALA A 375 15.50 -21.42 -39.77
C ALA A 375 15.73 -20.69 -41.11
N LEU A 376 16.48 -19.58 -41.11
CA LEU A 376 16.83 -18.83 -42.33
C LEU A 376 18.10 -19.38 -42.99
N GLU A 377 19.08 -19.79 -42.19
CA GLU A 377 20.28 -20.49 -42.66
C GLU A 377 19.92 -21.84 -43.28
N ALA A 378 18.98 -22.59 -42.69
CA ALA A 378 18.42 -23.82 -43.26
C ALA A 378 17.70 -23.58 -44.62
N LYS A 379 17.27 -22.35 -44.90
CA LYS A 379 16.72 -21.93 -46.21
C LYS A 379 17.80 -21.42 -47.17
N GLY A 380 19.08 -21.56 -46.82
CA GLY A 380 20.23 -21.16 -47.64
C GLY A 380 20.53 -19.66 -47.65
N LYS A 381 19.97 -18.86 -46.72
CA LYS A 381 20.24 -17.42 -46.65
C LYS A 381 21.50 -17.13 -45.83
N VAL A 382 22.38 -16.29 -46.37
CA VAL A 382 23.57 -15.82 -45.65
C VAL A 382 23.16 -14.73 -44.66
N MET A 383 23.31 -15.01 -43.37
CA MET A 383 22.83 -14.16 -42.28
C MET A 383 23.91 -13.23 -41.74
N LEU A 384 23.52 -11.99 -41.48
CA LEU A 384 24.33 -11.00 -40.78
C LEU A 384 23.67 -10.72 -39.43
N VAL A 385 24.35 -11.11 -38.34
CA VAL A 385 23.79 -11.16 -36.98
C VAL A 385 24.63 -10.39 -35.94
N GLY A 386 24.06 -10.21 -34.75
CA GLY A 386 24.74 -9.63 -33.60
C GLY A 386 25.21 -8.18 -33.82
N ASN A 387 26.46 -7.90 -33.46
CA ASN A 387 27.02 -6.55 -33.54
C ASN A 387 27.12 -6.02 -34.98
N ALA A 388 27.34 -6.90 -35.96
CA ALA A 388 27.38 -6.51 -37.36
C ALA A 388 25.99 -6.02 -37.81
N ALA A 389 24.92 -6.75 -37.43
CA ALA A 389 23.54 -6.36 -37.74
C ALA A 389 23.15 -5.04 -37.06
N ARG A 390 23.59 -4.84 -35.81
CA ARG A 390 23.35 -3.63 -35.05
C ARG A 390 24.04 -2.38 -35.62
N LYS A 391 25.16 -2.55 -36.34
CA LYS A 391 25.84 -1.47 -37.06
C LYS A 391 25.17 -1.16 -38.40
N ALA A 392 24.57 -2.18 -39.01
CA ALA A 392 23.93 -2.09 -40.32
C ALA A 392 22.47 -1.62 -40.27
N VAL A 393 21.86 -1.48 -39.09
CA VAL A 393 20.47 -1.04 -38.90
C VAL A 393 20.39 0.05 -37.82
N ASP A 394 19.64 1.12 -38.08
CA ASP A 394 19.47 2.24 -37.15
C ASP A 394 18.47 1.96 -36.01
N ALA A 395 18.08 2.98 -35.24
CA ALA A 395 17.11 2.87 -34.16
C ALA A 395 15.68 2.56 -34.65
N GLN A 396 15.37 2.97 -35.88
CA GLN A 396 14.06 2.92 -36.51
C GLN A 396 13.87 1.65 -37.37
N GLY A 397 14.93 0.86 -37.56
CA GLY A 397 14.89 -0.36 -38.38
C GLY A 397 15.32 -0.14 -39.84
N ASN A 398 15.86 1.03 -40.19
CA ASN A 398 16.37 1.29 -41.53
C ASN A 398 17.81 0.82 -41.67
N VAL A 399 18.16 0.33 -42.86
CA VAL A 399 19.52 -0.09 -43.20
C VAL A 399 20.44 1.14 -43.33
N LYS A 400 21.64 1.07 -42.75
CA LYS A 400 22.65 2.14 -42.73
C LYS A 400 24.01 1.64 -43.24
N GLY A 401 24.79 2.56 -43.78
CA GLY A 401 26.21 2.37 -44.08
C GLY A 401 26.44 1.71 -45.43
N ASP A 402 27.21 0.62 -45.43
CA ASP A 402 27.67 -0.08 -46.63
C ASP A 402 26.62 -1.02 -47.25
N TYR A 403 25.41 -1.07 -46.70
CA TYR A 403 24.35 -1.99 -47.12
C TYR A 403 23.20 -1.23 -47.78
N ILE A 404 22.65 -1.81 -48.84
CA ILE A 404 21.51 -1.26 -49.60
C ILE A 404 20.37 -2.30 -49.57
N PRO A 405 19.14 -1.94 -49.16
CA PRO A 405 18.00 -2.85 -49.22
C PRO A 405 17.74 -3.34 -50.64
N VAL A 406 17.51 -4.65 -50.82
CA VAL A 406 17.16 -5.24 -52.13
C VAL A 406 15.88 -4.63 -52.69
N SER A 407 14.95 -4.20 -51.83
CA SER A 407 13.72 -3.50 -52.24
C SER A 407 13.98 -2.21 -53.01
N GLU A 408 15.06 -1.49 -52.71
CA GLU A 408 15.44 -0.24 -53.40
C GLU A 408 16.21 -0.50 -54.70
N MET A 409 16.72 -1.72 -54.90
CA MET A 409 17.59 -2.11 -56.01
C MET A 409 16.97 -3.19 -56.91
N ARG A 410 15.68 -3.49 -56.73
CA ARG A 410 15.05 -4.69 -57.28
C ARG A 410 15.06 -4.74 -58.81
N GLU A 411 14.83 -3.61 -59.48
CA GLU A 411 14.88 -3.50 -60.94
C GLU A 411 16.32 -3.49 -61.46
N ALA A 412 17.21 -2.77 -60.79
CA ALA A 412 18.61 -2.67 -61.17
C ALA A 412 19.32 -4.03 -61.08
N LEU A 413 19.01 -4.85 -60.06
CA LEU A 413 19.52 -6.21 -59.90
C LEU A 413 18.93 -7.19 -60.93
N LYS A 414 17.66 -7.04 -61.32
CA LYS A 414 17.05 -7.86 -62.39
C LYS A 414 17.72 -7.64 -63.74
N SER A 415 18.09 -6.40 -64.05
CA SER A 415 18.77 -6.04 -65.29
C SER A 415 20.23 -6.51 -65.29
N ALA A 416 20.91 -6.41 -64.15
CA ALA A 416 22.30 -6.87 -64.00
C ALA A 416 22.45 -8.39 -64.12
N ASN A 417 21.56 -9.17 -63.49
CA ASN A 417 21.61 -10.64 -63.54
C ASN A 417 21.14 -11.25 -64.87
N LYS A 418 20.59 -10.45 -65.80
CA LYS A 418 20.27 -10.88 -67.17
C LYS A 418 21.41 -10.65 -68.18
N GLY A 419 22.38 -9.79 -67.84
CA GLY A 419 23.54 -9.49 -68.68
C GLY A 419 24.70 -10.43 -68.38
N THR A 420 25.32 -11.01 -69.42
CA THR A 420 26.34 -12.07 -69.34
C THR A 420 27.75 -11.62 -68.91
N ALA A 421 27.96 -10.45 -68.27
CA ALA A 421 29.30 -9.87 -68.17
C ALA A 421 29.69 -9.22 -66.82
N GLY A 422 29.12 -9.63 -65.69
CA GLY A 422 29.53 -9.14 -64.36
C GLY A 422 29.50 -10.20 -63.25
N PRO A 423 30.28 -10.04 -62.16
CA PRO A 423 30.25 -10.94 -61.01
C PRO A 423 28.86 -10.93 -60.34
N ALA A 424 28.34 -12.11 -60.00
CA ALA A 424 27.03 -12.26 -59.38
C ALA A 424 26.96 -11.53 -58.02
N VAL A 425 26.01 -10.62 -57.88
CA VAL A 425 25.80 -9.85 -56.65
C VAL A 425 25.15 -10.73 -55.59
N THR A 426 25.86 -10.98 -54.48
CA THR A 426 25.37 -11.85 -53.41
C THR A 426 24.41 -11.08 -52.50
N THR A 427 23.23 -11.66 -52.22
CA THR A 427 22.27 -11.10 -51.27
C THR A 427 22.55 -11.60 -49.86
N LEU A 428 22.60 -10.68 -48.90
CA LEU A 428 22.74 -10.95 -47.47
C LEU A 428 21.41 -10.67 -46.78
N THR A 429 21.11 -11.35 -45.69
CA THR A 429 19.94 -11.07 -44.88
C THR A 429 20.38 -10.53 -43.52
N ILE A 430 19.99 -9.30 -43.20
CA ILE A 430 20.21 -8.73 -41.87
C ILE A 430 18.99 -9.08 -41.01
N GLN A 431 19.23 -9.64 -39.83
CA GLN A 431 18.20 -9.78 -38.79
C GLN A 431 18.32 -8.61 -37.81
N ASN A 432 17.27 -7.80 -37.69
CA ASN A 432 17.26 -6.70 -36.73
C ASN A 432 17.18 -7.27 -35.30
N PRO A 433 18.16 -6.99 -34.43
CA PRO A 433 18.19 -7.54 -33.07
C PRO A 433 17.10 -6.96 -32.14
N ARG A 434 16.42 -5.87 -32.52
CA ARG A 434 15.36 -5.29 -31.70
C ARG A 434 14.03 -6.00 -31.88
N ASP A 435 13.59 -6.22 -33.11
CA ASP A 435 12.26 -6.72 -33.46
C ASP A 435 12.28 -8.05 -34.22
N GLY A 436 13.44 -8.61 -34.52
CA GLY A 436 13.60 -9.88 -35.25
C GLY A 436 13.23 -9.80 -36.73
N LYS A 437 12.85 -8.62 -37.26
CA LYS A 437 12.54 -8.46 -38.68
C LYS A 437 13.77 -8.65 -39.53
N THR A 438 13.59 -9.27 -40.69
CA THR A 438 14.67 -9.53 -41.64
C THR A 438 14.60 -8.58 -42.82
N ILE A 439 15.76 -8.10 -43.25
CA ILE A 439 15.90 -7.23 -44.41
C ILE A 439 16.96 -7.83 -45.33
N GLU A 440 16.59 -8.11 -46.57
CA GLU A 440 17.54 -8.52 -47.59
C GLU A 440 18.29 -7.30 -48.11
N VAL A 441 19.61 -7.39 -48.10
CA VAL A 441 20.52 -6.32 -48.47
C VAL A 441 21.61 -6.80 -49.40
N VAL A 442 22.21 -5.85 -50.09
CA VAL A 442 23.43 -6.04 -50.89
C VAL A 442 24.49 -5.09 -50.36
N LYS A 443 25.76 -5.50 -50.38
CA LYS A 443 26.86 -4.56 -50.10
C LYS A 443 27.04 -3.58 -51.25
N ARG A 444 27.09 -2.30 -50.92
CA ARG A 444 27.28 -1.19 -51.87
C ARG A 444 28.46 -1.41 -52.80
N LYS A 445 29.64 -1.75 -52.26
CA LYS A 445 30.86 -2.00 -53.05
C LYS A 445 30.73 -3.15 -54.05
N GLU A 446 30.00 -4.21 -53.69
CA GLU A 446 29.77 -5.35 -54.57
C GLU A 446 28.78 -4.99 -55.70
N ALA A 447 27.75 -4.20 -55.40
CA ALA A 447 26.81 -3.69 -56.40
C ALA A 447 27.48 -2.71 -57.39
N GLU A 448 28.33 -1.81 -56.89
CA GLU A 448 29.10 -0.87 -57.71
C GLU A 448 30.11 -1.60 -58.62
N ALA A 449 30.82 -2.60 -58.09
CA ALA A 449 31.75 -3.43 -58.86
C ALA A 449 31.05 -4.26 -59.96
N ALA A 450 29.78 -4.64 -59.75
CA ALA A 450 28.96 -5.32 -60.74
C ALA A 450 28.30 -4.35 -61.76
N GLY A 451 28.66 -3.07 -61.74
CA GLY A 451 28.15 -2.07 -62.69
C GLY A 451 26.70 -1.64 -62.44
N VAL A 452 26.14 -1.94 -61.27
CA VAL A 452 24.76 -1.58 -60.91
C VAL A 452 24.71 -0.15 -60.38
N LYS A 453 23.87 0.71 -60.97
CA LYS A 453 23.64 2.07 -60.45
C LYS A 453 23.07 2.00 -59.03
N THR A 454 23.87 2.35 -58.03
CA THR A 454 23.42 2.41 -56.64
C THR A 454 22.83 3.77 -56.30
N PRO A 455 21.72 3.84 -55.54
CA PRO A 455 21.23 5.10 -55.00
C PRO A 455 22.30 5.75 -54.12
N PRO A 456 22.39 7.09 -54.10
CA PRO A 456 23.34 7.79 -53.24
C PRO A 456 23.14 7.31 -51.80
N ALA A 457 24.24 7.17 -51.05
CA ALA A 457 24.15 6.87 -49.64
C ALA A 457 23.20 7.89 -49.01
N LYS A 458 22.08 7.41 -48.45
CA LYS A 458 21.19 8.28 -47.68
C LYS A 458 22.10 8.98 -46.68
N PRO A 459 22.13 10.33 -46.64
CA PRO A 459 22.92 11.02 -45.64
C PRO A 459 22.55 10.40 -44.31
N VAL A 460 23.55 10.05 -43.50
CA VAL A 460 23.28 9.58 -42.14
C VAL A 460 22.36 10.63 -41.56
N ASN A 461 21.09 10.30 -41.37
CA ASN A 461 20.14 11.26 -40.86
C ASN A 461 20.71 11.68 -39.52
N SER A 462 21.25 12.88 -39.48
CA SER A 462 21.94 13.45 -38.36
C SER A 462 20.89 13.84 -37.36
N ARG A 463 20.25 12.83 -36.76
CA ARG A 463 19.72 12.89 -35.41
C ARG A 463 20.83 13.21 -34.38
N THR A 464 22.06 13.49 -34.84
CA THR A 464 23.08 14.24 -34.12
C THR A 464 22.66 15.67 -33.76
N ASP A 465 21.61 16.24 -34.36
CA ASP A 465 21.09 17.54 -33.91
C ASP A 465 20.26 17.43 -32.62
N TRP A 466 19.67 16.27 -32.34
CA TRP A 466 18.97 16.04 -31.07
C TRP A 466 19.94 15.88 -29.90
N ASN A 467 21.08 15.22 -30.09
CA ASN A 467 22.09 15.09 -29.03
C ASN A 467 22.82 16.43 -28.78
N ALA A 468 23.03 17.24 -29.83
CA ALA A 468 23.55 18.59 -29.70
C ALA A 468 22.54 19.50 -28.99
N TYR A 469 21.27 19.48 -29.41
CA TYR A 469 20.16 20.16 -28.73
C TYR A 469 19.97 19.69 -27.28
N GLU A 470 20.15 18.40 -26.99
CA GLU A 470 20.00 17.86 -25.63
C GLU A 470 21.20 18.18 -24.74
N LEU A 471 22.41 18.32 -25.32
CA LEU A 471 23.57 18.89 -24.63
C LEU A 471 23.35 20.38 -24.36
N ASP A 472 22.95 21.15 -25.38
CA ASP A 472 22.67 22.58 -25.30
C ASP A 472 21.55 22.86 -24.29
N ARG A 473 20.46 22.07 -24.31
CA ARG A 473 19.39 22.11 -23.32
C ARG A 473 19.87 21.79 -21.91
N LYS A 474 20.78 20.82 -21.74
CA LYS A 474 21.37 20.49 -20.43
C LYS A 474 22.33 21.58 -19.94
N GLU A 475 23.07 22.22 -20.84
CA GLU A 475 23.92 23.36 -20.55
C GLU A 475 23.09 24.59 -20.17
N ASP A 476 21.99 24.84 -20.89
CA ASP A 476 20.98 25.84 -20.59
C ASP A 476 20.30 25.58 -19.24
N GLU A 477 19.91 24.35 -18.95
CA GLU A 477 19.30 23.94 -17.68
C GLU A 477 20.30 24.14 -16.53
N LYS A 478 21.56 23.70 -16.70
CA LYS A 478 22.65 23.95 -15.75
C LYS A 478 22.94 25.45 -15.57
N ALA A 479 22.85 26.26 -16.62
CA ALA A 479 23.03 27.70 -16.56
C ALA A 479 21.85 28.40 -15.83
N ARG A 480 20.61 27.93 -16.04
CA ARG A 480 19.43 28.41 -15.30
C ARG A 480 19.50 28.02 -13.83
N GLU A 481 19.91 26.79 -13.53
CA GLU A 481 20.14 26.31 -12.16
C GLU A 481 21.26 27.11 -11.47
N ALA A 482 22.36 27.39 -12.16
CA ALA A 482 23.44 28.22 -11.63
C ALA A 482 22.97 29.66 -11.35
N LYS A 483 22.17 30.26 -12.24
CA LYS A 483 21.56 31.58 -12.02
C LYS A 483 20.58 31.57 -10.85
N ALA A 484 19.76 30.54 -10.73
CA ALA A 484 18.82 30.37 -9.62
C ALA A 484 19.55 30.15 -8.29
N ALA A 485 20.65 29.40 -8.29
CA ALA A 485 21.50 29.18 -7.12
C ALA A 485 22.18 30.49 -6.68
N GLU A 486 22.73 31.28 -7.61
CA GLU A 486 23.33 32.57 -7.28
C GLU A 486 22.27 33.58 -6.81
N GLN A 487 21.10 33.63 -7.44
CA GLN A 487 20.00 34.46 -6.98
C GLN A 487 19.54 34.05 -5.57
N THR A 488 19.50 32.74 -5.27
CA THR A 488 19.22 32.23 -3.93
C THR A 488 20.30 32.66 -2.94
N ARG A 489 21.58 32.60 -3.32
CA ARG A 489 22.69 33.07 -2.50
C ARG A 489 22.59 34.56 -2.19
N ILE A 490 22.25 35.37 -3.19
CA ILE A 490 22.01 36.82 -3.04
C ILE A 490 20.82 37.07 -2.11
N ASN A 491 19.71 36.35 -2.29
CA ASN A 491 18.51 36.49 -1.45
C ASN A 491 18.79 36.11 0.00
N VAL A 492 19.54 35.02 0.23
CA VAL A 492 19.97 34.60 1.56
C VAL A 492 20.89 35.65 2.18
N ALA A 493 21.88 36.17 1.44
CA ALA A 493 22.75 37.23 1.92
C ALA A 493 21.98 38.52 2.28
N ALA A 494 20.98 38.89 1.46
CA ALA A 494 20.10 40.01 1.74
C ALA A 494 19.26 39.79 3.02
N LEU A 495 18.72 38.58 3.21
CA LEU A 495 18.00 38.21 4.44
C LEU A 495 18.91 38.26 5.68
N HIS A 496 20.15 37.80 5.57
CA HIS A 496 21.14 37.93 6.64
C HIS A 496 21.40 39.40 6.99
N LYS A 497 21.61 40.26 5.98
CA LYS A 497 21.83 41.70 6.18
C LYS A 497 20.62 42.40 6.80
N VAL A 498 19.40 42.05 6.39
CA VAL A 498 18.16 42.55 7.00
C VAL A 498 18.07 42.11 8.46
N ARG A 499 18.43 40.86 8.77
CA ARG A 499 18.45 40.34 10.14
C ARG A 499 19.47 41.05 11.01
N GLU A 500 20.69 41.26 10.50
CA GLU A 500 21.73 42.03 11.19
C GLU A 500 21.30 43.48 11.44
N THR A 501 20.70 44.12 10.45
CA THR A 501 20.19 45.50 10.58
C THR A 501 19.08 45.57 11.64
N ARG A 502 18.14 44.62 11.63
CA ARG A 502 17.10 44.52 12.67
C ARG A 502 17.67 44.28 14.06
N LEU A 503 18.73 43.48 14.19
CA LEU A 503 19.41 43.26 15.47
C LEU A 503 20.14 44.53 15.93
N GLN A 504 20.78 45.26 15.02
CA GLN A 504 21.41 46.55 15.32
C GLN A 504 20.38 47.63 15.69
N ASP A 505 19.24 47.68 15.00
CA ASP A 505 18.15 48.60 15.32
C ASP A 505 17.50 48.25 16.65
N ALA A 506 17.28 46.96 16.93
CA ALA A 506 16.82 46.51 18.24
C ALA A 506 17.82 46.89 19.34
N ALA A 507 19.12 46.72 19.11
CA ALA A 507 20.17 47.14 20.04
C ALA A 507 20.23 48.66 20.23
N ARG A 508 19.99 49.46 19.17
CA ARG A 508 19.86 50.93 19.28
C ARG A 508 18.62 51.32 20.07
N HIS A 509 17.47 50.69 19.82
CA HIS A 509 16.24 50.95 20.57
C HIS A 509 16.41 50.59 22.06
N PHE A 510 17.16 49.51 22.36
CA PHE A 510 17.50 49.15 23.73
C PHE A 510 18.41 50.21 24.40
N ARG A 511 19.45 50.71 23.70
CA ARG A 511 20.30 51.80 24.21
C ARG A 511 19.54 53.12 24.39
N VAL A 512 18.64 53.48 23.48
CA VAL A 512 17.80 54.68 23.61
C VAL A 512 16.81 54.53 24.78
N ALA A 513 16.31 53.32 25.04
CA ALA A 513 15.49 53.04 26.22
C ALA A 513 16.30 53.15 27.52
N ASP A 514 17.55 52.69 27.54
CA ASP A 514 18.46 52.84 28.69
C ASP A 514 18.90 54.30 28.91
N ASP A 515 19.17 55.06 27.85
CA ASP A 515 19.47 56.50 27.94
C ASP A 515 18.24 57.31 28.38
N CYS A 516 17.04 56.94 27.90
CA CYS A 516 15.77 57.50 28.38
C CYS A 516 15.49 57.13 29.84
N ALA A 517 15.81 55.91 30.28
CA ALA A 517 15.70 55.49 31.68
C ALA A 517 16.72 56.20 32.58
N GLY A 518 17.93 56.46 32.07
CA GLY A 518 18.97 57.27 32.72
C GLY A 518 18.57 58.74 32.86
N ASN A 519 17.94 59.34 31.85
CA ASN A 519 17.46 60.72 31.89
C ASN A 519 16.16 60.89 32.70
N HIS A 520 15.27 59.89 32.71
CA HIS A 520 14.05 59.94 33.55
C HIS A 520 14.35 59.83 35.06
N ARG A 521 15.47 59.21 35.45
CA ARG A 521 15.91 59.20 36.86
C ARG A 521 16.37 60.56 37.38
N ARG A 522 16.64 61.56 36.52
CA ARG A 522 17.02 62.92 36.95
C ARG A 522 15.86 63.92 37.03
N ARG A 523 14.63 63.57 36.64
CA ARG A 523 13.49 64.51 36.63
C ARG A 523 12.22 64.11 37.38
N CYS A 524 12.17 62.96 38.05
CA CYS A 524 10.98 62.51 38.80
C CYS A 524 11.16 62.49 40.33
N VAL A 525 11.63 63.61 40.91
CA VAL A 525 11.37 63.96 42.33
C VAL A 525 10.82 65.39 42.36
N ARG A 526 9.55 65.56 41.98
CA ARG A 526 8.61 66.61 42.44
C ARG A 526 7.42 66.69 41.49
N ARG A 527 6.29 66.15 41.94
CA ARG A 527 4.95 66.77 41.97
C ARG A 527 3.88 65.70 41.92
N GLN A 528 3.36 65.39 43.10
CA GLN A 528 1.97 64.97 43.25
C GLN A 528 1.05 66.17 42.94
N GLY A 529 -0.13 65.87 42.40
CA GLY A 529 -1.31 66.72 42.52
C GLY A 529 -1.78 67.39 41.24
N ARG A 530 -3.06 67.13 40.95
CA ARG A 530 -3.97 67.80 39.99
C ARG A 530 -4.01 67.27 38.54
N SER A 531 -5.02 66.41 38.31
CA SER A 531 -5.94 66.52 37.16
C SER A 531 -6.51 67.95 37.08
N PRO A 532 -6.85 68.54 35.89
CA PRO A 532 -7.76 67.92 34.92
C PRO A 532 -7.54 68.23 33.42
N GLY A 533 -8.13 67.38 32.57
CA GLY A 533 -8.92 67.81 31.40
C GLY A 533 -8.21 68.33 30.14
N ALA A 534 -8.00 67.43 29.17
CA ALA A 534 -8.08 67.74 27.74
C ALA A 534 -8.56 66.46 27.01
N LEU A 535 -9.80 66.40 26.51
CA LEU A 535 -10.28 66.92 25.21
C LEU A 535 -9.81 66.11 23.98
N ARG A 536 -10.78 65.35 23.45
CA ARG A 536 -11.16 65.11 22.04
C ARG A 536 -10.40 64.09 21.16
N ARG A 537 -11.21 63.11 20.71
CA ARG A 537 -11.29 62.41 19.39
C ARG A 537 -10.07 61.53 19.01
N SER A 538 -10.18 60.27 18.57
CA SER A 538 -11.31 59.42 18.19
C SER A 538 -10.88 57.95 17.92
N GLY A 539 -11.69 56.97 18.38
CA GLY A 539 -11.95 55.62 17.83
C GLY A 539 -10.82 54.57 17.84
N HIS A 540 -11.00 53.28 18.15
CA HIS A 540 -12.19 52.46 18.29
C HIS A 540 -11.94 51.32 19.30
N GLY A 541 -12.87 51.09 20.22
CA GLY A 541 -12.90 49.92 21.11
C GLY A 541 -13.65 48.74 20.47
N ARG A 542 -13.25 47.53 20.89
CA ARG A 542 -13.76 46.17 20.56
C ARG A 542 -15.22 46.10 20.05
N PRO A 543 -15.53 45.15 19.15
CA PRO A 543 -16.29 44.00 19.65
C PRO A 543 -16.13 42.65 18.91
N GLU A 544 -16.72 41.67 19.59
CA GLU A 544 -17.32 40.40 19.21
C GLU A 544 -17.70 40.09 17.76
N ARG A 545 -17.79 38.76 17.54
CA ARG A 545 -18.56 38.06 16.52
C ARG A 545 -20.03 38.53 16.48
N GLN A 546 -20.54 38.87 15.28
CA GLN A 546 -21.78 38.35 14.67
C GLN A 546 -22.06 39.04 13.30
N GLY A 547 -22.55 38.25 12.34
CA GLY A 547 -23.44 38.70 11.26
C GLY A 547 -22.80 39.23 9.97
N ARG A 548 -22.67 38.36 8.95
CA ARG A 548 -22.65 38.77 7.54
C ARG A 548 -24.07 39.17 7.12
N PRO A 549 -24.27 40.20 6.27
CA PRO A 549 -25.58 40.47 5.68
C PRO A 549 -25.80 39.59 4.45
N ASP A 550 -26.97 38.98 4.39
CA ASP A 550 -27.56 38.39 3.20
C ASP A 550 -27.92 39.50 2.20
N VAL A 551 -27.47 39.35 0.95
CA VAL A 551 -28.19 39.84 -0.22
C VAL A 551 -28.38 38.64 -1.13
N GLU A 552 -29.64 38.22 -1.23
CA GLU A 552 -30.14 37.20 -2.12
C GLU A 552 -29.72 37.46 -3.58
N ARG A 553 -29.18 36.43 -4.23
CA ARG A 553 -29.44 36.11 -5.64
C ARG A 553 -28.98 34.68 -5.91
N GLY A 554 -29.97 33.83 -6.19
CA GLY A 554 -29.87 32.38 -6.25
C GLY A 554 -29.07 31.83 -7.42
N VAL A 555 -28.57 30.61 -7.22
CA VAL A 555 -28.30 29.63 -8.28
C VAL A 555 -28.61 28.24 -7.71
N ASP A 556 -29.41 27.51 -8.46
CA ASP A 556 -30.07 26.25 -8.14
C ASP A 556 -29.14 25.06 -7.79
N HIS A 557 -29.62 24.22 -6.88
CA HIS A 557 -29.35 22.78 -6.91
C HIS A 557 -30.24 22.11 -7.97
N PRO A 558 -29.71 21.35 -8.93
CA PRO A 558 -30.52 20.36 -9.61
C PRO A 558 -30.67 19.13 -8.70
N ALA A 559 -31.89 18.97 -8.20
CA ALA A 559 -32.41 17.71 -7.72
C ALA A 559 -32.25 16.63 -8.80
N VAL A 560 -31.72 15.47 -8.41
CA VAL A 560 -31.83 14.24 -9.21
C VAL A 560 -33.27 13.75 -9.08
N GLY A 561 -34.10 14.26 -9.99
CA GLY A 561 -35.46 13.80 -10.24
C GLY A 561 -35.47 12.55 -11.11
N LEU A 562 -36.17 11.55 -10.59
CA LEU A 562 -36.73 10.38 -11.25
C LEU A 562 -37.11 10.62 -12.73
N ARG A 563 -36.69 9.70 -13.61
CA ARG A 563 -37.33 9.52 -14.93
C ARG A 563 -38.41 8.44 -14.82
N PRO A 564 -39.67 8.71 -15.19
CA PRO A 564 -40.62 7.69 -15.57
C PRO A 564 -40.45 7.34 -17.06
N GLY A 565 -40.82 6.12 -17.41
CA GLY A 565 -40.60 5.53 -18.72
C GLY A 565 -41.45 6.09 -19.86
N ARG A 566 -40.96 5.78 -21.06
CA ARG A 566 -41.71 5.30 -22.23
C ARG A 566 -40.82 4.33 -22.97
#